data_AF-A0A8S9Y9V4-F1
#
_entry.id   AF-A0A8S9Y9V4-F1
#
_cell.length_a   1.000
_cell.length_b   1.000
_cell.length_c   1.000
_cell.angle_alpha   90.00
_cell.angle_beta   90.00
_cell.angle_gamma   90.00
#
_symmetry.space_group_name_H-M   'P 1'
#
loop_
_entity.id
_entity.type
_entity.pdbx_description
1 polymer ?
#
loop_
_entity_poly.entity_id
_entity_poly.type
_entity_poly.pdbx_seq_one_letter_code
_entity_poly.pdbx_strand_id
1 'polypeptide(L)'
;MFANCNISTTSQWSTLLDTLGSDHHIMKLTIQAVTQAPTRLTRKWNVKKADWPAYATLIHNSIENSDRNTFNSNPQDMYDHLERNILEAANIAIPENKYSEFSKCNRYWNEDCDRAVENRKTAIHNYRQHKSLGNLRILKEKTKEGKIIRLKRKRESWEELCAEADTTPHSCPSAWKLLSIFTGKTSGTSLVVPQGHSEACKEVLEKITRNKEPSTTILLSNHESPTPFTLQELEAAINRKRKDTAPGPDSITYSMINNMPMNAKKWLLDVYNSCLNRNVICTQWKEVHIIYLKKPGVKEVTAKTIRPLALIPVMVKIMNSMIKTRLEVFVEPNKIISNKQYGFRKRMSTCNSLTSLQLQVVNAKASGHTSLVTFLDISGAYNSVIIKTLWIPAHVDVPKNVVCDKLARFCAERGTRTILPSASAEEAGCIIDETSETEHTQEHHTRLRTVGGWTEEILGLTELKEPWYRGVKGNKLITCINRLLTGHGNTRYFKYLMGAEQSPVCDCKKGVAVLDHTLNECSRHADERIRLFNKYNITNFQELLRTAISPVTNTEILQDIIQFIENNQIEI
;
A
#
# COMPACT_ATOMS: atom_id res chain seq x y z
N MET A 1 -9.31 -18.76 46.75
CA MET A 1 -8.29 -18.84 45.67
C MET A 1 -8.42 -20.23 45.05
N PHE A 2 -9.02 -20.35 43.87
CA PHE A 2 -9.13 -21.63 43.17
C PHE A 2 -7.80 -21.89 42.47
N ALA A 3 -6.97 -22.74 43.04
CA ALA A 3 -5.74 -23.21 42.40
C ALA A 3 -5.96 -24.66 41.93
N ASN A 4 -5.58 -24.94 40.68
CA ASN A 4 -5.47 -26.29 40.15
C ASN A 4 -4.51 -27.11 41.04
N CYS A 5 -4.88 -28.33 41.43
CA CYS A 5 -4.11 -29.20 42.32
C CYS A 5 -2.66 -29.46 41.86
N ASN A 6 -2.38 -29.34 40.56
CA ASN A 6 -1.04 -29.47 40.00
C ASN A 6 -0.13 -28.24 40.25
N ILE A 7 -0.71 -27.05 40.45
CA ILE A 7 0.07 -25.84 40.73
C ILE A 7 0.51 -25.83 42.19
N SER A 8 -0.32 -26.32 43.12
CA SER A 8 0.03 -26.33 44.54
C SER A 8 1.27 -27.18 44.85
N THR A 9 1.43 -28.32 44.16
CA THR A 9 2.59 -29.22 44.34
C THR A 9 3.90 -28.69 43.77
N THR A 10 3.84 -27.72 42.84
CA THR A 10 5.01 -27.11 42.17
C THR A 10 5.32 -25.70 42.68
N SER A 11 4.56 -25.25 43.68
CA SER A 11 4.66 -23.90 44.25
C SER A 11 5.27 -23.91 45.64
N GLN A 12 6.27 -23.09 45.87
CA GLN A 12 6.82 -22.79 47.19
C GLN A 12 6.30 -21.43 47.64
N TRP A 13 5.79 -21.32 48.87
CA TRP A 13 5.38 -20.04 49.42
C TRP A 13 6.28 -19.64 50.59
N SER A 14 6.52 -18.35 50.73
CA SER A 14 7.17 -17.77 51.89
C SER A 14 6.58 -16.41 52.20
N THR A 15 6.55 -16.04 53.48
CA THR A 15 6.11 -14.71 53.88
C THR A 15 7.29 -13.76 53.85
N LEU A 16 7.18 -12.67 53.10
CA LEU A 16 8.19 -11.62 53.09
C LEU A 16 8.27 -10.99 54.48
N LEU A 17 9.51 -10.79 54.91
CA LEU A 17 9.83 -10.23 56.22
C LEU A 17 9.50 -8.74 56.31
N ASP A 18 9.40 -8.07 55.17
CA ASP A 18 9.06 -6.68 55.05
C ASP A 18 7.60 -6.55 54.59
N THR A 19 6.77 -5.82 55.35
CA THR A 19 5.37 -5.56 55.00
C THR A 19 5.23 -4.49 53.91
N LEU A 20 6.33 -3.86 53.50
CA LEU A 20 6.37 -2.74 52.54
C LEU A 20 5.45 -1.56 52.93
N GLY A 21 5.07 -1.45 54.21
CA GLY A 21 4.14 -0.44 54.72
C GLY A 21 2.67 -0.84 54.67
N SER A 22 2.34 -2.10 54.39
CA SER A 22 1.02 -2.70 54.66
C SER A 22 0.92 -3.17 56.12
N ASP A 23 -0.30 -3.24 56.59
CA ASP A 23 -0.78 -3.93 57.80
C ASP A 23 -0.70 -5.47 57.70
N HIS A 24 -0.54 -6.00 56.49
CA HIS A 24 -0.38 -7.43 56.23
C HIS A 24 1.04 -7.76 55.75
N HIS A 25 1.50 -8.97 56.07
CA HIS A 25 2.73 -9.48 55.49
C HIS A 25 2.46 -10.00 54.07
N ILE A 26 3.37 -9.70 53.15
CA ILE A 26 3.23 -10.11 51.76
C ILE A 26 3.62 -11.57 51.65
N MET A 27 2.73 -12.40 51.10
CA MET A 27 3.04 -13.78 50.78
C MET A 27 3.66 -13.85 49.39
N LYS A 28 4.90 -14.32 49.29
CA LYS A 28 5.60 -14.61 48.03
C LYS A 28 5.34 -16.06 47.65
N LEU A 29 4.59 -16.27 46.56
CA LEU A 29 4.45 -17.56 45.92
C LEU A 29 5.46 -17.67 44.78
N THR A 30 6.30 -18.71 44.80
CA THR A 30 7.27 -19.03 43.76
C THR A 30 6.80 -20.30 43.07
N ILE A 31 6.53 -20.22 41.76
CA ILE A 31 6.07 -21.35 40.97
C ILE A 31 7.21 -21.73 40.03
N GLN A 32 7.62 -23.00 40.05
CA GLN A 32 8.58 -23.52 39.05
C GLN A 32 7.86 -23.74 37.72
N ALA A 33 7.66 -22.66 36.97
CA ALA A 33 7.18 -22.71 35.60
C ALA A 33 8.37 -22.73 34.65
N VAL A 34 8.36 -23.65 33.68
CA VAL A 34 9.25 -23.55 32.51
C VAL A 34 8.75 -22.39 31.66
N THR A 35 9.28 -21.19 31.93
CA THR A 35 9.04 -20.05 31.06
C THR A 35 10.01 -20.15 29.89
N GLN A 36 9.50 -20.35 28.69
CA GLN A 36 10.30 -20.05 27.50
C GLN A 36 10.54 -18.53 27.52
N ALA A 37 11.80 -18.12 27.71
CA ALA A 37 12.16 -16.73 27.56
C ALA A 37 11.65 -16.24 26.19
N PRO A 38 11.06 -15.04 26.09
CA PRO A 38 10.61 -14.53 24.80
C PRO A 38 11.80 -14.49 23.84
N THR A 39 11.81 -15.37 22.83
CA THR A 39 12.83 -15.40 21.79
C THR A 39 12.79 -14.08 21.03
N ARG A 40 13.83 -13.25 21.21
CA ARG A 40 14.01 -12.07 20.36
C ARG A 40 14.34 -12.55 18.95
N LEU A 41 13.56 -12.10 17.97
CA LEU A 41 13.85 -12.35 16.56
C LEU A 41 15.13 -11.62 16.09
N THR A 42 15.50 -10.52 16.75
CA THR A 42 16.67 -9.69 16.38
C THR A 42 17.34 -9.11 17.63
N ARG A 43 18.66 -8.88 17.56
CA ARG A 43 19.39 -8.17 18.62
C ARG A 43 18.93 -6.71 18.69
N LYS A 44 18.97 -6.13 19.89
CA LYS A 44 18.55 -4.75 20.12
C LYS A 44 19.70 -3.90 20.63
N TRP A 45 20.51 -3.40 19.70
CA TRP A 45 21.64 -2.53 19.96
C TRP A 45 21.24 -1.22 20.64
N ASN A 46 22.03 -0.77 21.62
CA ASN A 46 21.89 0.54 22.24
C ASN A 46 22.76 1.57 21.50
N VAL A 47 22.31 1.94 20.30
CA VAL A 47 23.01 2.91 19.42
C VAL A 47 23.29 4.27 20.06
N LYS A 48 22.61 4.63 21.17
CA LYS A 48 22.86 5.87 21.92
C LYS A 48 24.13 5.81 22.78
N LYS A 49 24.54 4.61 23.16
CA LYS A 49 25.77 4.35 23.96
C LYS A 49 26.87 3.71 23.10
N ALA A 50 26.75 3.79 21.79
CA ALA A 50 27.72 3.26 20.85
C ALA A 50 29.00 4.11 20.84
N ASP A 51 30.15 3.45 20.84
CA ASP A 51 31.44 4.07 20.55
C ASP A 51 31.68 4.06 19.04
N TRP A 52 31.16 5.07 18.35
CA TRP A 52 31.29 5.19 16.89
C TRP A 52 32.72 5.34 16.39
N PRO A 53 33.61 6.11 17.06
CA PRO A 53 35.03 6.14 16.69
C PRO A 53 35.72 4.77 16.74
N ALA A 54 35.52 4.00 17.82
CA ALA A 54 36.08 2.65 17.92
C ALA A 54 35.48 1.72 16.84
N TYR A 55 34.15 1.76 16.66
CA TYR A 55 33.45 1.01 15.61
C TYR A 55 34.03 1.30 14.21
N ALA A 56 34.20 2.57 13.86
CA ALA A 56 34.69 2.96 12.54
C ALA A 56 36.15 2.53 12.33
N THR A 57 37.00 2.63 13.36
CA THR A 57 38.41 2.24 13.30
C THR A 57 38.58 0.73 13.10
N LEU A 58 37.79 -0.08 13.83
CA LEU A 58 37.82 -1.55 13.70
C LEU A 58 37.45 -1.99 12.27
N ILE A 59 36.39 -1.41 11.70
CA ILE A 59 36.00 -1.70 10.32
C ILE A 59 37.03 -1.21 9.33
N HIS A 60 37.60 -0.01 9.54
CA HIS A 60 38.59 0.56 8.65
C HIS A 60 39.79 -0.37 8.50
N ASN A 61 40.36 -0.79 9.63
CA ASN A 61 41.56 -1.63 9.67
C ASN A 61 41.30 -3.01 9.06
N SER A 62 40.12 -3.61 9.32
CA SER A 62 39.79 -4.91 8.76
C SER A 62 39.68 -4.87 7.23
N ILE A 63 39.04 -3.82 6.69
CA ILE A 63 38.87 -3.67 5.24
C ILE A 63 40.17 -3.27 4.54
N GLU A 64 41.00 -2.46 5.19
CA GLU A 64 42.31 -2.06 4.63
C GLU A 64 43.29 -3.24 4.54
N ASN A 65 43.27 -4.13 5.53
CA ASN A 65 44.11 -5.34 5.54
C ASN A 65 43.60 -6.46 4.62
N SER A 66 42.43 -6.30 4.01
CA SER A 66 41.82 -7.31 3.15
C SER A 66 42.22 -7.12 1.70
N ASP A 67 42.89 -8.11 1.10
CA ASP A 67 43.24 -8.07 -0.33
C ASP A 67 41.98 -8.26 -1.19
N ARG A 68 41.62 -7.20 -1.93
CA ARG A 68 40.48 -7.17 -2.86
C ARG A 68 40.52 -8.26 -3.92
N ASN A 69 41.71 -8.75 -4.28
CA ASN A 69 41.88 -9.81 -5.28
C ASN A 69 41.48 -11.20 -4.77
N THR A 70 41.39 -11.38 -3.45
CA THR A 70 41.03 -12.66 -2.81
C THR A 70 39.56 -13.03 -3.03
N PHE A 71 38.71 -12.01 -3.13
CA PHE A 71 37.29 -12.17 -3.42
C PHE A 71 37.20 -12.14 -4.94
N ASN A 72 36.93 -13.27 -5.60
CA ASN A 72 36.87 -13.48 -7.06
C ASN A 72 35.81 -12.62 -7.80
N SER A 73 35.60 -11.38 -7.37
CA SER A 73 34.51 -10.48 -7.70
C SER A 73 33.12 -11.09 -7.47
N ASN A 74 33.02 -12.15 -6.66
CA ASN A 74 31.75 -12.77 -6.29
C ASN A 74 31.03 -11.88 -5.26
N PRO A 75 29.83 -11.36 -5.58
CA PRO A 75 29.12 -10.46 -4.68
C PRO A 75 28.78 -11.10 -3.33
N GLN A 76 28.57 -12.42 -3.28
CA GLN A 76 28.27 -13.14 -2.05
C GLN A 76 29.44 -13.08 -1.06
N ASP A 77 30.64 -13.48 -1.48
CA ASP A 77 31.81 -13.53 -0.59
C ASP A 77 32.22 -12.13 -0.12
N MET A 78 32.09 -11.13 -1.01
CA MET A 78 32.33 -9.73 -0.68
C MET A 78 31.34 -9.22 0.37
N TYR A 79 30.07 -9.61 0.27
CA TYR A 79 29.04 -9.24 1.23
C TYR A 79 29.24 -9.95 2.58
N ASP A 80 29.52 -11.25 2.57
CA ASP A 80 29.77 -12.04 3.79
C ASP A 80 30.93 -11.47 4.59
N HIS A 81 31.99 -11.05 3.90
CA HIS A 81 33.11 -10.38 4.53
C HIS A 81 32.71 -9.05 5.18
N LEU A 82 31.97 -8.20 4.46
CA LEU A 82 31.51 -6.93 5.01
C LEU A 82 30.55 -7.10 6.20
N GLU A 83 29.57 -8.00 6.07
CA GLU A 83 28.58 -8.30 7.10
C GLU A 83 29.25 -8.78 8.39
N ARG A 84 30.20 -9.71 8.29
CA ARG A 84 30.96 -10.21 9.43
C ARG A 84 31.71 -9.10 10.16
N ASN A 85 32.41 -8.25 9.42
CA ASN A 85 33.16 -7.13 9.99
C ASN A 85 32.26 -6.12 10.70
N ILE A 86 31.09 -5.81 10.13
CA ILE A 86 30.10 -4.93 10.77
C ILE A 86 29.64 -5.53 12.10
N LEU A 87 29.31 -6.82 12.11
CA LEU A 87 28.79 -7.48 13.31
C LEU A 87 29.86 -7.65 14.39
N GLU A 88 31.09 -8.00 14.03
CA GLU A 88 32.22 -8.09 14.96
C GLU A 88 32.55 -6.73 15.59
N ALA A 89 32.65 -5.67 14.77
CA ALA A 89 32.86 -4.31 15.27
C ALA A 89 31.69 -3.85 16.16
N ALA A 90 30.44 -4.18 15.78
CA ALA A 90 29.26 -3.84 16.58
C ALA A 90 29.25 -4.56 17.94
N ASN A 91 29.65 -5.83 18.00
CA ASN A 91 29.73 -6.57 19.27
C ASN A 91 30.71 -5.93 20.26
N ILE A 92 31.80 -5.34 19.76
CA ILE A 92 32.83 -4.71 20.59
C ILE A 92 32.40 -3.28 20.99
N ALA A 93 31.95 -2.48 20.02
CA ALA A 93 31.77 -1.05 20.20
C ALA A 93 30.35 -0.63 20.61
N ILE A 94 29.36 -1.51 20.50
CA ILE A 94 27.95 -1.15 20.70
C ILE A 94 27.31 -2.04 21.77
N PRO A 95 26.97 -1.51 22.95
CA PRO A 95 26.34 -2.30 23.99
C PRO A 95 24.93 -2.73 23.60
N GLU A 96 24.53 -3.93 24.00
CA GLU A 96 23.15 -4.40 23.80
C GLU A 96 22.20 -3.83 24.87
N ASN A 97 20.94 -3.60 24.48
CA ASN A 97 19.89 -3.28 25.46
C ASN A 97 19.55 -4.54 26.27
N LYS A 98 20.01 -4.55 27.53
CA LYS A 98 19.64 -5.57 28.52
C LYS A 98 18.13 -5.68 28.66
N TYR A 99 17.65 -6.91 28.82
CA TYR A 99 16.26 -7.15 29.21
C TYR A 99 16.04 -6.59 30.61
N SER A 100 15.03 -5.74 30.78
CA SER A 100 14.53 -5.40 32.10
C SER A 100 13.40 -6.38 32.38
N GLU A 101 13.68 -7.45 33.13
CA GLU A 101 12.64 -8.35 33.69
C GLU A 101 11.59 -7.58 34.48
N PHE A 102 11.99 -6.44 35.01
CA PHE A 102 11.14 -5.55 35.77
C PHE A 102 10.54 -4.50 34.84
N SER A 103 9.21 -4.44 34.82
CA SER A 103 8.48 -3.29 34.27
C SER A 103 9.11 -2.00 34.79
N LYS A 104 9.22 -0.99 33.90
CA LYS A 104 9.73 0.36 34.16
C LYS A 104 9.67 0.71 35.65
N CYS A 105 10.83 0.94 36.26
CA CYS A 105 10.89 1.56 37.57
C CYS A 105 10.00 2.80 37.54
N ASN A 106 9.11 2.94 38.54
CA ASN A 106 8.19 4.08 38.59
C ASN A 106 9.01 5.37 38.43
N ARG A 107 8.54 6.31 37.58
CA ARG A 107 9.28 7.55 37.25
C ARG A 107 9.77 8.32 38.49
N TYR A 108 9.02 8.25 39.59
CA TYR A 108 9.33 8.91 40.85
C TYR A 108 10.44 8.23 41.67
N TRP A 109 10.87 7.02 41.30
CA TRP A 109 11.80 6.24 42.08
C TRP A 109 13.24 6.58 41.73
N ASN A 110 14.04 6.87 42.75
CA ASN A 110 15.43 7.27 42.60
C ASN A 110 16.26 6.90 43.84
N GLU A 111 17.53 7.35 43.89
CA GLU A 111 18.48 7.03 44.96
C GLU A 111 17.98 7.39 46.37
N ASP A 112 17.16 8.43 46.53
CA ASP A 112 16.56 8.77 47.82
C ASP A 112 15.55 7.72 48.27
N CYS A 113 14.78 7.17 47.33
CA CYS A 113 13.86 6.09 47.60
C CYS A 113 14.61 4.81 47.96
N ASP A 114 15.72 4.52 47.26
CA ASP A 114 16.59 3.38 47.56
C ASP A 114 17.18 3.48 48.96
N ARG A 115 17.76 4.63 49.31
CA ARG A 115 18.32 4.90 50.65
C ARG A 115 17.25 4.81 51.75
N ALA A 116 16.04 5.31 51.49
CA ALA A 116 14.94 5.21 52.44
C ALA A 116 14.45 3.76 52.64
N VAL A 117 14.45 2.95 51.59
CA VAL A 117 14.14 1.51 51.68
C VAL A 117 15.22 0.78 52.47
N GLU A 118 16.49 1.07 52.20
CA GLU A 118 17.61 0.43 52.89
C GLU A 118 17.64 0.77 54.38
N ASN A 119 17.52 2.05 54.74
CA ASN A 119 17.42 2.47 56.14
C ASN A 119 16.29 1.76 56.90
N ARG A 120 15.16 1.55 56.23
CA ARG A 120 14.01 0.82 56.80
C ARG A 120 14.31 -0.67 56.94
N LYS A 121 14.95 -1.31 55.96
CA LYS A 121 15.37 -2.72 56.06
C LYS A 121 16.35 -2.93 57.21
N THR A 122 17.33 -2.04 57.37
CA THR A 122 18.28 -2.07 58.49
C THR A 122 17.57 -1.93 59.83
N ALA A 123 16.60 -1.01 59.94
CA ALA A 123 15.80 -0.86 61.16
C ALA A 123 14.94 -2.10 61.45
N ILE A 124 14.37 -2.74 60.43
CA ILE A 124 13.64 -4.02 60.56
C ILE A 124 14.58 -5.12 61.06
N HIS A 125 15.77 -5.23 60.48
CA HIS A 125 16.77 -6.22 60.88
C HIS A 125 17.18 -6.03 62.34
N ASN A 126 17.55 -4.81 62.74
CA ASN A 126 17.99 -4.49 64.09
C ASN A 126 16.90 -4.72 65.14
N TYR A 127 15.65 -4.36 64.84
CA TYR A 127 14.52 -4.66 65.74
C TYR A 127 14.27 -6.15 65.91
N ARG A 128 14.49 -6.96 64.86
CA ARG A 128 14.30 -8.41 64.92
C ARG A 128 15.38 -9.13 65.71
N GLN A 129 16.64 -8.72 65.52
CA GLN A 129 17.76 -9.25 66.30
C GLN A 129 17.65 -8.83 67.77
N HIS A 130 17.18 -7.60 68.02
CA HIS A 130 17.12 -7.02 69.35
C HIS A 130 15.77 -6.35 69.56
N LYS A 131 14.80 -7.11 70.12
CA LYS A 131 13.41 -6.71 70.33
C LYS A 131 13.23 -5.70 71.48
N SER A 132 13.80 -4.51 71.34
CA SER A 132 13.71 -3.41 72.32
C SER A 132 12.68 -2.35 71.90
N LEU A 133 12.14 -1.63 72.89
CA LEU A 133 11.24 -0.48 72.64
C LEU A 133 11.94 0.65 71.85
N GLY A 134 13.26 0.83 72.08
CA GLY A 134 14.07 1.79 71.32
C GLY A 134 14.17 1.42 69.84
N ASN A 135 14.44 0.16 69.52
CA ASN A 135 14.50 -0.32 68.14
C ASN A 135 13.14 -0.29 67.44
N LEU A 136 12.05 -0.54 68.19
CA LEU A 136 10.68 -0.39 67.66
C LEU A 136 10.38 1.07 67.28
N ARG A 137 10.84 2.03 68.09
CA ARG A 137 10.69 3.47 67.80
C ARG A 137 11.45 3.86 66.54
N ILE A 138 12.70 3.41 66.41
CA ILE A 138 13.54 3.64 65.22
C ILE A 138 12.87 3.03 63.97
N LEU A 139 12.33 1.82 64.06
CA LEU A 139 11.61 1.20 62.96
C LEU A 139 10.39 2.01 62.51
N LYS A 140 9.56 2.49 63.46
CA LYS A 140 8.40 3.34 63.16
C LYS A 140 8.82 4.66 62.51
N GLU A 141 9.88 5.27 62.99
CA GLU A 141 10.44 6.51 62.45
C GLU A 141 10.94 6.33 61.02
N LYS A 142 11.80 5.33 60.76
CA LYS A 142 12.32 5.04 59.40
C LYS A 142 11.21 4.63 58.42
N THR A 143 10.16 3.98 58.92
CA THR A 143 8.97 3.68 58.10
C THR A 143 8.20 4.95 57.71
N LYS A 144 8.03 5.89 58.65
CA LYS A 144 7.40 7.19 58.39
C LYS A 144 8.22 8.05 57.43
N GLU A 145 9.53 8.15 57.66
CA GLU A 145 10.47 8.85 56.77
C GLU A 145 10.39 8.32 55.34
N GLY A 146 10.45 6.99 55.17
CA GLY A 146 10.34 6.38 53.84
C GLY A 146 8.99 6.64 53.15
N LYS A 147 7.89 6.74 53.91
CA LYS A 147 6.59 7.14 53.35
C LYS A 147 6.61 8.60 52.87
N ILE A 148 7.17 9.52 53.67
CA ILE A 148 7.28 10.94 53.33
C ILE A 148 8.13 11.13 52.07
N ILE A 149 9.31 10.50 52.02
CA ILE A 149 10.21 10.59 50.86
C ILE A 149 9.51 10.11 49.59
N ARG A 150 8.82 8.95 49.63
CA ARG A 150 8.07 8.46 48.47
C ARG A 150 6.96 9.40 48.04
N LEU A 151 6.22 10.00 48.97
CA LEU A 151 5.15 10.96 48.65
C LEU A 151 5.72 12.25 48.04
N LYS A 152 6.82 12.77 48.60
CA LYS A 152 7.54 13.92 48.07
C LYS A 152 8.02 13.65 46.65
N ARG A 153 8.72 12.52 46.42
CA ARG A 153 9.22 12.15 45.09
C ARG A 153 8.10 11.90 44.07
N LYS A 154 6.97 11.31 44.48
CA LYS A 154 5.78 11.19 43.63
C LYS A 154 5.26 12.54 43.15
N ARG A 155 5.26 13.55 44.03
CA ARG A 155 4.84 14.92 43.69
C ARG A 155 5.85 15.57 42.75
N GLU A 156 7.12 15.60 43.10
CA GLU A 156 8.18 16.21 42.28
C GLU A 156 8.22 15.60 40.87
N SER A 157 8.17 14.28 40.77
CA SER A 157 8.14 13.58 39.47
C SER A 157 6.90 13.91 38.64
N TRP A 158 5.80 14.30 39.28
CA TRP A 158 4.58 14.73 38.59
C TRP A 158 4.72 16.18 38.09
N GLU A 159 5.26 17.06 38.92
CA GLU A 159 5.54 18.46 38.57
C GLU A 159 6.52 18.55 37.40
N GLU A 160 7.61 17.76 37.41
CA GLU A 160 8.56 17.65 36.30
C GLU A 160 7.91 17.16 35.00
N LEU A 161 7.02 16.17 35.10
CA LEU A 161 6.31 15.63 33.94
C LEU A 161 5.38 16.68 33.31
N CYS A 162 4.72 17.51 34.12
CA CYS A 162 3.90 18.62 33.65
C CYS A 162 4.76 19.71 32.99
N ALA A 163 5.89 20.09 33.61
CA ALA A 163 6.80 21.09 33.06
C ALA A 163 7.44 20.67 31.70
N GLU A 164 7.74 19.38 31.52
CA GLU A 164 8.20 18.82 30.24
C GLU A 164 7.16 18.95 29.12
N ALA A 165 5.87 18.96 29.45
CA ALA A 165 4.79 19.06 28.46
C ALA A 165 4.61 20.50 27.95
N ASP A 166 4.86 21.50 28.81
CA ASP A 166 4.65 22.92 28.50
C ASP A 166 5.81 23.55 27.69
N THR A 167 7.03 23.01 27.78
CA THR A 167 8.25 23.69 27.33
C THR A 167 8.70 23.40 25.89
N THR A 168 8.01 22.55 25.12
CA THR A 168 8.41 22.26 23.73
C THR A 168 7.37 22.76 22.70
N PRO A 169 7.70 23.69 21.79
CA PRO A 169 6.80 24.16 20.72
C PRO A 169 6.37 23.07 19.71
N HIS A 170 6.89 21.84 19.86
CA HIS A 170 6.53 20.65 19.09
C HIS A 170 5.93 19.53 19.97
N SER A 171 5.42 19.87 21.17
CA SER A 171 5.01 18.94 22.25
C SER A 171 3.74 18.11 22.03
N CYS A 172 3.11 18.16 20.85
CA CYS A 172 1.92 17.35 20.57
C CYS A 172 2.11 15.86 21.01
N PRO A 173 3.25 15.19 20.77
CA PRO A 173 3.50 13.84 21.27
C PRO A 173 3.56 13.70 22.81
N SER A 174 4.07 14.72 23.53
CA SER A 174 4.17 14.73 25.00
C SER A 174 2.80 14.94 25.65
N ALA A 175 1.99 15.86 25.10
CA ALA A 175 0.61 16.08 25.54
C ALA A 175 -0.28 14.85 25.28
N TRP A 176 -0.18 14.22 24.10
CA TRP A 176 -0.90 12.98 23.81
C TRP A 176 -0.48 11.81 24.71
N LYS A 177 0.79 11.75 25.10
CA LYS A 177 1.30 10.77 26.07
C LYS A 177 0.68 10.98 27.45
N LEU A 178 0.58 12.22 27.93
CA LEU A 178 -0.14 12.56 29.16
C LEU A 178 -1.61 12.18 29.09
N LEU A 179 -2.31 12.57 28.02
CA LEU A 179 -3.71 12.19 27.75
C LEU A 179 -3.91 10.66 27.74
N SER A 180 -2.96 9.89 27.21
CA SER A 180 -3.03 8.42 27.23
C SER A 180 -2.93 7.83 28.65
N ILE A 181 -2.15 8.46 29.53
CA ILE A 181 -2.03 8.09 30.94
C ILE A 181 -3.35 8.39 31.66
N PHE A 182 -3.94 9.58 31.47
CA PHE A 182 -5.21 9.97 32.09
C PHE A 182 -6.41 9.14 31.62
N THR A 183 -6.46 8.82 30.34
CA THR A 183 -7.57 8.05 29.75
C THR A 183 -7.46 6.55 30.01
N GLY A 184 -6.39 6.09 30.68
CA GLY A 184 -6.12 4.66 30.87
C GLY A 184 -5.93 3.89 29.56
N LYS A 185 -5.75 4.60 28.43
CA LYS A 185 -5.50 3.99 27.12
C LYS A 185 -4.05 3.50 27.11
N THR A 186 -3.85 2.34 27.71
CA THR A 186 -2.65 1.54 27.43
C THR A 186 -2.73 1.16 25.96
N SER A 187 -1.79 1.67 25.17
CA SER A 187 -1.56 1.16 23.83
C SER A 187 -1.03 -0.25 24.02
N GLY A 188 -1.93 -1.23 24.13
CA GLY A 188 -1.55 -2.64 24.06
C GLY A 188 -0.68 -2.82 22.84
N THR A 189 0.44 -3.52 22.98
CA THR A 189 1.34 -3.78 21.86
C THR A 189 0.53 -4.36 20.72
N SER A 190 0.55 -3.69 19.57
CA SER A 190 -0.14 -4.18 18.37
C SER A 190 0.52 -5.46 17.82
N LEU A 191 1.69 -5.85 18.35
CA LEU A 191 2.36 -7.10 18.00
C LEU A 191 1.49 -8.31 18.34
N VAL A 192 1.26 -9.15 17.34
CA VAL A 192 0.58 -10.44 17.49
C VAL A 192 1.63 -11.53 17.60
N VAL A 193 1.58 -12.31 18.70
CA VAL A 193 2.48 -13.44 18.91
C VAL A 193 1.91 -14.67 18.19
N PRO A 194 2.66 -15.30 17.26
CA PRO A 194 2.15 -16.43 16.47
C PRO A 194 1.74 -17.64 17.30
N GLN A 195 2.39 -17.89 18.44
CA GLN A 195 2.10 -19.04 19.31
C GLN A 195 0.65 -19.06 19.81
N GLY A 196 0.01 -17.90 19.99
CA GLY A 196 -1.39 -17.80 20.39
C GLY A 196 -2.39 -17.70 19.23
N HIS A 197 -1.92 -17.56 17.98
CA HIS A 197 -2.76 -17.27 16.80
C HIS A 197 -2.22 -17.95 15.52
N SER A 198 -1.75 -19.20 15.67
CA SER A 198 -0.99 -19.88 14.61
C SER A 198 -1.77 -19.99 13.29
N GLU A 199 -3.07 -20.35 13.36
CA GLU A 199 -3.94 -20.50 12.20
C GLU A 199 -4.11 -19.19 11.43
N ALA A 200 -4.43 -18.09 12.13
CA ALA A 200 -4.58 -16.78 11.52
C ALA A 200 -3.26 -16.28 10.89
N CYS A 201 -2.12 -16.54 11.53
CA CYS A 201 -0.81 -16.20 10.99
C CYS A 201 -0.47 -17.03 9.73
N LYS A 202 -0.76 -18.33 9.74
CA LYS A 202 -0.57 -19.23 8.58
C LYS A 202 -1.43 -18.80 7.40
N GLU A 203 -2.71 -18.52 7.62
CA GLU A 203 -3.62 -18.03 6.58
C GLU A 203 -3.11 -16.74 5.94
N VAL A 204 -2.55 -15.82 6.73
CA VAL A 204 -1.95 -14.59 6.22
C VAL A 204 -0.73 -14.89 5.36
N LEU A 205 0.16 -15.79 5.77
CA LEU A 205 1.35 -16.16 4.99
C LEU A 205 0.98 -16.80 3.65
N GLU A 206 0.04 -17.73 3.63
CA GLU A 206 -0.44 -18.38 2.41
C GLU A 206 -1.02 -17.38 1.42
N LYS A 207 -1.66 -16.31 1.92
CA LYS A 207 -2.16 -15.21 1.07
C LYS A 207 -1.06 -14.33 0.48
N ILE A 208 0.06 -14.15 1.18
CA ILE A 208 1.20 -13.36 0.71
C ILE A 208 1.99 -14.14 -0.36
N THR A 209 2.09 -15.47 -0.24
CA THR A 209 2.90 -16.32 -1.11
C THR A 209 2.13 -16.90 -2.31
N ARG A 210 0.98 -16.32 -2.68
CA ARG A 210 0.11 -16.84 -3.75
C ARG A 210 0.78 -16.94 -5.13
N ASN A 211 1.82 -16.16 -5.40
CA ASN A 211 2.69 -16.38 -6.56
C ASN A 211 3.66 -17.54 -6.28
N LYS A 212 3.16 -18.78 -6.36
CA LYS A 212 3.97 -20.00 -6.18
C LYS A 212 5.00 -20.20 -7.29
N GLU A 213 4.79 -19.58 -8.46
CA GLU A 213 5.80 -19.41 -9.49
C GLU A 213 5.64 -18.01 -10.10
N PRO A 214 6.49 -17.04 -9.75
CA PRO A 214 6.70 -15.92 -10.64
C PRO A 214 7.55 -16.49 -11.78
N SER A 215 6.92 -17.10 -12.78
CA SER A 215 7.50 -17.21 -14.12
C SER A 215 7.63 -15.77 -14.62
N THR A 216 8.64 -15.07 -14.08
CA THR A 216 9.06 -13.77 -14.55
C THR A 216 9.75 -14.12 -15.84
N THR A 217 8.98 -14.30 -16.91
CA THR A 217 9.55 -14.28 -18.24
C THR A 217 10.12 -12.88 -18.38
N ILE A 218 11.41 -12.77 -18.09
CA ILE A 218 12.23 -11.62 -18.42
C ILE A 218 12.18 -11.60 -19.96
N LEU A 219 11.18 -10.93 -20.53
CA LEU A 219 10.99 -10.72 -21.97
C LEU A 219 12.02 -9.71 -22.50
N LEU A 220 13.26 -9.78 -22.01
CA LEU A 220 14.28 -8.78 -22.24
C LEU A 220 15.36 -9.41 -23.12
N SER A 221 15.12 -9.39 -24.43
CA SER A 221 16.08 -9.85 -25.44
C SER A 221 17.12 -8.80 -25.80
N ASN A 222 16.97 -7.54 -25.39
CA ASN A 222 17.91 -6.47 -25.73
C ASN A 222 18.06 -5.47 -24.56
N HIS A 223 19.14 -5.60 -23.78
CA HIS A 223 19.48 -4.62 -22.75
C HIS A 223 20.91 -4.12 -22.88
N GLU A 224 21.06 -2.80 -22.86
CA GLU A 224 22.26 -2.16 -22.34
C GLU A 224 22.38 -2.49 -20.85
N SER A 225 23.58 -2.85 -20.39
CA SER A 225 23.81 -3.13 -18.98
C SER A 225 23.42 -1.92 -18.13
N PRO A 226 22.68 -2.12 -17.02
CA PRO A 226 22.30 -1.03 -16.15
C PRO A 226 23.56 -0.29 -15.65
N THR A 227 23.50 1.03 -15.67
CA THR A 227 24.64 1.86 -15.26
C THR A 227 25.04 1.54 -13.81
N PRO A 228 26.34 1.45 -13.47
CA PRO A 228 26.76 1.23 -12.08
C PRO A 228 26.24 2.32 -11.14
N PHE A 229 25.95 1.96 -9.89
CA PHE A 229 25.69 2.92 -8.82
C PHE A 229 26.93 3.75 -8.54
N THR A 230 26.70 5.02 -8.21
CA THR A 230 27.75 5.95 -7.78
C THR A 230 27.82 6.06 -6.26
N LEU A 231 28.97 6.47 -5.73
CA LEU A 231 29.13 6.70 -4.29
C LEU A 231 28.18 7.80 -3.79
N GLN A 232 27.92 8.83 -4.61
CA GLN A 232 26.99 9.91 -4.28
C GLN A 232 25.56 9.39 -4.10
N GLU A 233 25.11 8.47 -4.96
CA GLU A 233 23.80 7.83 -4.83
C GLU A 233 23.70 7.02 -3.53
N LEU A 234 24.77 6.28 -3.18
CA LEU A 234 24.84 5.51 -1.96
C LEU A 234 24.78 6.41 -0.71
N GLU A 235 25.60 7.46 -0.66
CA GLU A 235 25.60 8.41 0.44
C GLU A 235 24.26 9.13 0.58
N ALA A 236 23.66 9.56 -0.54
CA ALA A 236 22.34 10.17 -0.54
C ALA A 236 21.26 9.19 -0.02
N ALA A 237 21.35 7.90 -0.34
CA ALA A 237 20.44 6.88 0.15
C ALA A 237 20.61 6.61 1.65
N ILE A 238 21.84 6.56 2.15
CA ILE A 238 22.16 6.40 3.58
C ILE A 238 21.66 7.62 4.37
N ASN A 239 22.03 8.83 3.94
CA ASN A 239 21.73 10.10 4.63
C ASN A 239 20.23 10.47 4.61
N ARG A 240 19.45 9.90 3.70
CA ARG A 240 17.99 10.12 3.62
C ARG A 240 17.27 9.67 4.90
N LYS A 241 17.81 8.70 5.64
CA LYS A 241 17.18 8.16 6.86
C LYS A 241 17.82 8.76 8.10
N ARG A 242 17.05 9.58 8.84
CA ARG A 242 17.51 10.25 10.07
C ARG A 242 17.34 9.42 11.35
N LYS A 243 16.60 8.31 11.30
CA LYS A 243 16.29 7.46 12.46
C LYS A 243 16.34 6.00 12.06
N ASP A 244 16.79 5.17 13.00
CA ASP A 244 16.77 3.72 12.86
C ASP A 244 15.32 3.20 12.76
N THR A 245 15.13 2.28 11.82
CA THR A 245 13.96 1.41 11.76
C THR A 245 14.30 0.07 12.39
N ALA A 246 13.29 -0.78 12.64
CA ALA A 246 13.54 -2.17 13.04
C ALA A 246 14.47 -2.87 12.02
N PRO A 247 15.52 -3.58 12.49
CA PRO A 247 16.48 -4.25 11.61
C PRO A 247 15.89 -5.51 10.99
N GLY A 248 16.57 -6.06 9.98
CA GLY A 248 16.24 -7.34 9.39
C GLY A 248 16.75 -8.52 10.24
N PRO A 249 16.81 -9.74 9.67
CA PRO A 249 17.38 -10.92 10.32
C PRO A 249 18.83 -10.71 10.80
N ASP A 250 19.61 -9.95 10.02
CA ASP A 250 20.99 -9.55 10.28
C ASP A 250 21.20 -8.70 11.55
N SER A 251 20.13 -8.11 12.11
CA SER A 251 20.20 -7.17 13.23
C SER A 251 21.05 -5.90 12.97
N ILE A 252 21.38 -5.61 11.70
CA ILE A 252 22.14 -4.40 11.30
C ILE A 252 21.21 -3.19 11.22
N THR A 253 21.65 -2.03 11.72
CA THR A 253 20.84 -0.79 11.77
C THR A 253 21.34 0.28 10.80
N TYR A 254 20.52 1.29 10.51
CA TYR A 254 20.97 2.42 9.66
C TYR A 254 22.09 3.21 10.33
N SER A 255 22.06 3.36 11.66
CA SER A 255 23.13 4.02 12.42
C SER A 255 24.47 3.32 12.24
N MET A 256 24.49 1.99 12.21
CA MET A 256 25.71 1.22 11.94
C MET A 256 26.28 1.57 10.56
N ILE A 257 25.44 1.57 9.52
CA ILE A 257 25.85 1.89 8.15
C ILE A 257 26.31 3.34 8.01
N ASN A 258 25.61 4.27 8.66
CA ASN A 258 25.92 5.69 8.59
C ASN A 258 27.31 6.01 9.15
N ASN A 259 27.68 5.35 10.26
CA ASN A 259 28.95 5.53 10.97
C ASN A 259 30.07 4.60 10.47
N MET A 260 29.89 3.86 9.36
CA MET A 260 30.99 3.12 8.76
C MET A 260 32.00 4.07 8.08
N PRO A 261 33.29 3.70 8.03
CA PRO A 261 34.31 4.47 7.35
C PRO A 261 34.10 4.46 5.82
N MET A 262 34.76 5.41 5.13
CA MET A 262 34.58 5.61 3.69
C MET A 262 35.01 4.40 2.85
N ASN A 263 36.08 3.71 3.24
CA ASN A 263 36.54 2.49 2.57
C ASN A 263 35.47 1.37 2.63
N ALA A 264 34.77 1.23 3.76
CA ALA A 264 33.65 0.30 3.91
C ALA A 264 32.45 0.67 3.04
N LYS A 265 32.12 1.98 2.95
CA LYS A 265 31.05 2.45 2.05
C LYS A 265 31.38 2.18 0.58
N LYS A 266 32.64 2.37 0.17
CA LYS A 266 33.12 1.98 -1.16
C LYS A 266 33.04 0.48 -1.38
N TRP A 267 33.42 -0.34 -0.39
CA TRP A 267 33.26 -1.79 -0.48
C TRP A 267 31.79 -2.20 -0.70
N LEU A 268 30.88 -1.60 0.05
CA LEU A 268 29.44 -1.84 -0.12
C LEU A 268 28.94 -1.43 -1.52
N LEU A 269 29.47 -0.32 -2.06
CA LEU A 269 29.19 0.09 -3.44
C LEU A 269 29.66 -0.96 -4.45
N ASP A 270 30.88 -1.48 -4.26
CA ASP A 270 31.46 -2.52 -5.11
C ASP A 270 30.60 -3.81 -5.06
N VAL A 271 30.09 -4.18 -3.87
CA VAL A 271 29.11 -5.27 -3.71
C VAL A 271 27.85 -5.00 -4.54
N TYR A 272 27.23 -3.83 -4.42
CA TYR A 272 26.01 -3.51 -5.18
C TYR A 272 26.23 -3.53 -6.69
N ASN A 273 27.36 -2.98 -7.15
CA ASN A 273 27.70 -2.96 -8.57
C ASN A 273 28.04 -4.35 -9.11
N SER A 274 28.67 -5.20 -8.31
CA SER A 274 28.91 -6.61 -8.67
C SER A 274 27.58 -7.38 -8.77
N CYS A 275 26.67 -7.20 -7.82
CA CYS A 275 25.31 -7.75 -7.87
C CYS A 275 24.58 -7.34 -9.15
N LEU A 276 24.63 -6.04 -9.49
CA LEU A 276 23.98 -5.46 -10.66
C LEU A 276 24.56 -5.99 -11.97
N ASN A 277 25.89 -6.03 -12.10
CA ASN A 277 26.56 -6.51 -13.32
C ASN A 277 26.34 -8.00 -13.57
N ARG A 278 26.27 -8.80 -12.51
CA ARG A 278 26.14 -10.27 -12.60
C ARG A 278 24.70 -10.75 -12.57
N ASN A 279 23.72 -9.85 -12.31
CA ASN A 279 22.33 -10.21 -12.05
C ASN A 279 22.16 -11.24 -10.91
N VAL A 280 22.99 -11.13 -9.86
CA VAL A 280 22.96 -12.00 -8.69
C VAL A 280 22.73 -11.16 -7.43
N ILE A 281 22.00 -11.71 -6.46
CA ILE A 281 21.81 -11.11 -5.14
C ILE A 281 22.31 -12.07 -4.06
N CYS A 282 22.82 -11.51 -2.96
CA CYS A 282 23.30 -12.27 -1.81
C CYS A 282 22.17 -13.11 -1.19
N THR A 283 22.49 -14.28 -0.66
CA THR A 283 21.51 -15.20 -0.06
C THR A 283 20.81 -14.59 1.15
N GLN A 284 21.54 -13.88 2.02
CA GLN A 284 20.98 -13.17 3.18
C GLN A 284 19.95 -12.11 2.79
N TRP A 285 20.04 -11.55 1.58
CA TRP A 285 19.11 -10.53 1.09
C TRP A 285 17.76 -11.12 0.68
N LYS A 286 17.68 -12.44 0.52
CA LYS A 286 16.46 -13.18 0.23
C LYS A 286 15.67 -13.52 1.50
N GLU A 287 16.29 -13.42 2.67
CA GLU A 287 15.66 -13.73 3.94
C GLU A 287 14.88 -12.52 4.50
N VAL A 288 13.68 -12.79 5.02
CA VAL A 288 12.76 -11.76 5.50
C VAL A 288 12.10 -12.21 6.80
N HIS A 289 12.11 -11.35 7.82
CA HIS A 289 11.33 -11.57 9.03
C HIS A 289 9.93 -10.99 8.90
N ILE A 290 8.90 -11.83 8.99
CA ILE A 290 7.50 -11.39 8.99
C ILE A 290 7.04 -11.12 10.43
N ILE A 291 6.65 -9.87 10.70
CA ILE A 291 6.04 -9.46 11.96
C ILE A 291 4.56 -9.18 11.75
N TYR A 292 3.72 -9.68 12.64
CA TYR A 292 2.28 -9.45 12.60
C TYR A 292 1.88 -8.28 13.49
N LEU A 293 1.22 -7.29 12.90
CA LEU A 293 0.62 -6.17 13.61
C LEU A 293 -0.91 -6.20 13.54
N LYS A 294 -1.57 -6.09 14.68
CA LYS A 294 -3.01 -5.90 14.77
C LYS A 294 -3.41 -4.52 14.24
N LYS A 295 -4.51 -4.46 13.48
CA LYS A 295 -5.12 -3.20 13.05
C LYS A 295 -5.52 -2.35 14.28
N PRO A 296 -5.29 -1.03 14.26
CA PRO A 296 -5.72 -0.14 15.34
C PRO A 296 -7.22 -0.28 15.63
N GLY A 297 -7.58 -0.24 16.91
CA GLY A 297 -8.98 -0.24 17.36
C GLY A 297 -9.67 -1.61 17.38
N VAL A 298 -9.03 -2.68 16.90
CA VAL A 298 -9.65 -4.02 16.86
C VAL A 298 -9.24 -4.84 18.08
N LYS A 299 -10.21 -5.50 18.73
CA LYS A 299 -9.94 -6.42 19.85
C LYS A 299 -9.48 -7.79 19.36
N GLU A 300 -10.22 -8.37 18.43
CA GLU A 300 -9.99 -9.70 17.89
C GLU A 300 -8.83 -9.78 16.90
N VAL A 301 -8.12 -10.91 16.94
CA VAL A 301 -6.98 -11.22 16.08
C VAL A 301 -7.39 -12.30 15.09
N THR A 302 -7.59 -11.91 13.84
CA THR A 302 -7.96 -12.80 12.73
C THR A 302 -7.11 -12.44 11.50
N ALA A 303 -7.08 -13.29 10.47
CA ALA A 303 -6.30 -13.03 9.26
C ALA A 303 -6.65 -11.69 8.57
N LYS A 304 -7.89 -11.19 8.73
CA LYS A 304 -8.32 -9.89 8.20
C LYS A 304 -7.89 -8.70 9.05
N THR A 305 -7.68 -8.92 10.35
CA THR A 305 -7.34 -7.86 11.33
C THR A 305 -5.85 -7.78 11.62
N ILE A 306 -5.07 -8.69 11.04
CA ILE A 306 -3.61 -8.68 11.08
C ILE A 306 -3.05 -8.01 9.82
N ARG A 307 -1.98 -7.23 9.99
CA ARG A 307 -1.13 -6.70 8.93
C ARG A 307 0.25 -7.37 9.03
N PRO A 308 0.67 -8.15 8.02
CA PRO A 308 2.03 -8.65 7.95
C PRO A 308 2.97 -7.49 7.57
N LEU A 309 4.10 -7.38 8.28
CA LEU A 309 5.19 -6.47 7.95
C LEU A 309 6.45 -7.28 7.69
N ALA A 310 7.01 -7.10 6.50
CA ALA A 310 8.29 -7.66 6.10
C ALA A 310 9.44 -6.78 6.62
N LEU A 311 10.25 -7.33 7.54
CA LEU A 311 11.52 -6.76 7.95
C LEU A 311 12.64 -7.37 7.11
N ILE A 312 13.06 -6.62 6.09
CA ILE A 312 14.20 -6.97 5.23
C ILE A 312 15.50 -6.34 5.77
N PRO A 313 16.68 -6.90 5.44
CA PRO A 313 18.00 -6.34 5.76
C PRO A 313 18.13 -4.87 5.38
N VAL A 314 18.88 -4.09 6.17
CA VAL A 314 19.07 -2.65 5.91
C VAL A 314 19.82 -2.40 4.59
N MET A 315 20.76 -3.28 4.26
CA MET A 315 21.51 -3.24 3.00
C MET A 315 20.57 -3.27 1.78
N VAL A 316 19.60 -4.19 1.78
CA VAL A 316 18.57 -4.27 0.73
C VAL A 316 17.70 -3.01 0.67
N LYS A 317 17.33 -2.44 1.83
CA LYS A 317 16.56 -1.18 1.87
C LYS A 317 17.31 -0.01 1.24
N ILE A 318 18.63 0.05 1.43
CA ILE A 318 19.48 1.10 0.84
C ILE A 318 19.55 0.92 -0.68
N MET A 319 19.81 -0.30 -1.16
CA MET A 319 19.81 -0.61 -2.59
C MET A 319 18.46 -0.26 -3.24
N ASN A 320 17.35 -0.68 -2.63
CA ASN A 320 16.00 -0.34 -3.09
C ASN A 320 15.75 1.17 -3.12
N SER A 321 16.33 1.93 -2.18
CA SER A 321 16.23 3.39 -2.17
C SER A 321 17.00 4.04 -3.32
N MET A 322 18.16 3.50 -3.71
CA MET A 322 18.90 3.96 -4.89
C MET A 322 18.12 3.65 -6.18
N ILE A 323 17.67 2.41 -6.35
CA ILE A 323 16.82 1.98 -7.49
C ILE A 323 15.58 2.86 -7.59
N LYS A 324 14.86 3.03 -6.47
CA LYS A 324 13.69 3.91 -6.42
C LYS A 324 14.01 5.33 -6.90
N THR A 325 15.16 5.88 -6.50
CA THR A 325 15.54 7.25 -6.88
C THR A 325 15.77 7.34 -8.39
N ARG A 326 16.44 6.35 -9.00
CA ARG A 326 16.62 6.28 -10.46
C ARG A 326 15.28 6.16 -11.18
N LEU A 327 14.39 5.30 -10.70
CA LEU A 327 13.04 5.16 -11.27
C LEU A 327 12.25 6.46 -11.17
N GLU A 328 12.30 7.18 -10.05
CA GLU A 328 11.62 8.48 -9.93
C GLU A 328 12.18 9.53 -10.91
N VAL A 329 13.50 9.56 -11.11
CA VAL A 329 14.14 10.46 -12.10
C VAL A 329 13.70 10.15 -13.52
N PHE A 330 13.43 8.89 -13.84
CA PHE A 330 12.88 8.50 -15.13
C PHE A 330 11.38 8.77 -15.25
N VAL A 331 10.59 8.41 -14.23
CA VAL A 331 9.12 8.42 -14.28
C VAL A 331 8.53 9.83 -14.24
N GLU A 332 9.09 10.72 -13.43
CA GLU A 332 8.51 12.06 -13.19
C GLU A 332 8.59 12.98 -14.43
N PRO A 333 9.74 13.14 -15.12
CA PRO A 333 9.83 13.99 -16.31
C PRO A 333 9.03 13.45 -17.50
N ASN A 334 8.97 12.12 -17.63
CA ASN A 334 8.21 11.45 -18.68
C ASN A 334 6.70 11.39 -18.41
N LYS A 335 6.22 11.94 -17.28
CA LYS A 335 4.79 12.00 -16.92
C LYS A 335 4.07 10.64 -16.99
N ILE A 336 4.78 9.55 -16.71
CA ILE A 336 4.23 8.18 -16.76
C ILE A 336 3.13 8.00 -15.70
N ILE A 337 3.27 8.64 -14.54
CA ILE A 337 2.27 8.61 -13.47
C ILE A 337 1.30 9.79 -13.62
N SER A 338 0.00 9.51 -13.47
CA SER A 338 -1.06 10.53 -13.49
C SER A 338 -0.82 11.67 -12.48
N ASN A 339 -1.15 12.89 -12.88
CA ASN A 339 -1.11 14.07 -12.01
C ASN A 339 -2.12 14.03 -10.85
N LYS A 340 -3.07 13.09 -10.88
CA LYS A 340 -4.03 12.83 -9.80
C LYS A 340 -3.56 11.75 -8.81
N GLN A 341 -2.36 11.18 -9.00
CA GLN A 341 -1.74 10.26 -8.05
C GLN A 341 -0.95 11.02 -6.98
N TYR A 342 -1.48 11.07 -5.77
CA TYR A 342 -0.85 11.75 -4.63
C TYR A 342 -0.09 10.80 -3.69
N GLY A 343 -0.53 9.55 -3.59
CA GLY A 343 0.05 8.56 -2.69
C GLY A 343 1.47 8.15 -3.11
N PHE A 344 2.39 8.11 -2.15
CA PHE A 344 3.79 7.66 -2.32
C PHE A 344 4.64 8.46 -3.33
N ARG A 345 4.15 9.60 -3.81
CA ARG A 345 4.84 10.49 -4.74
C ARG A 345 5.58 11.60 -3.99
N LYS A 346 6.78 11.95 -4.44
CA LYS A 346 7.57 13.03 -3.84
C LYS A 346 6.79 14.35 -3.89
N ARG A 347 6.87 15.14 -2.81
CA ARG A 347 6.20 16.45 -2.65
C ARG A 347 4.67 16.41 -2.72
N MET A 348 4.06 15.22 -2.65
CA MET A 348 2.62 15.05 -2.56
C MET A 348 2.25 14.49 -1.18
N SER A 349 1.06 14.85 -0.70
CA SER A 349 0.52 14.39 0.58
C SER A 349 -0.97 14.08 0.47
N THR A 350 -1.51 13.44 1.50
CA THR A 350 -2.96 13.23 1.64
C THR A 350 -3.73 14.54 1.68
N CYS A 351 -3.11 15.62 2.18
CA CYS A 351 -3.71 16.96 2.18
C CYS A 351 -3.94 17.45 0.74
N ASN A 352 -2.99 17.24 -0.19
CA ASN A 352 -3.17 17.64 -1.59
C ASN A 352 -4.36 16.92 -2.23
N SER A 353 -4.50 15.61 -1.96
CA SER A 353 -5.64 14.82 -2.45
C SER A 353 -6.97 15.36 -1.90
N LEU A 354 -7.01 15.68 -0.60
CA LEU A 354 -8.21 16.19 0.05
C LEU A 354 -8.58 17.59 -0.45
N THR A 355 -7.60 18.49 -0.58
CA THR A 355 -7.80 19.83 -1.12
C THR A 355 -8.31 19.78 -2.57
N SER A 356 -7.77 18.89 -3.40
CA SER A 356 -8.24 18.72 -4.77
C SER A 356 -9.70 18.24 -4.83
N LEU A 357 -10.07 17.26 -3.99
CA LEU A 357 -11.46 16.80 -3.88
C LEU A 357 -12.38 17.93 -3.39
N GLN A 358 -11.98 18.65 -2.35
CA GLN A 358 -12.76 19.76 -1.80
C GLN A 358 -13.00 20.85 -2.85
N LEU A 359 -11.97 21.22 -3.62
CA LEU A 359 -12.09 22.20 -4.68
C LEU A 359 -13.08 21.75 -5.77
N GLN A 360 -13.04 20.48 -6.18
CA GLN A 360 -13.98 19.94 -7.15
C GLN A 360 -15.44 20.02 -6.66
N VAL A 361 -15.67 19.66 -5.39
CA VAL A 361 -17.01 19.73 -4.78
C VAL A 361 -17.51 21.17 -4.67
N VAL A 362 -16.65 22.10 -4.25
CA VAL A 362 -17.01 23.53 -4.14
C VAL A 362 -17.33 24.12 -5.51
N ASN A 363 -16.52 23.82 -6.53
CA ASN A 363 -16.76 24.32 -7.89
C ASN A 363 -18.04 23.75 -8.49
N ALA A 364 -18.30 22.45 -8.32
CA ALA A 364 -19.54 21.83 -8.77
C ALA A 364 -20.76 22.48 -8.12
N LYS A 365 -20.70 22.76 -6.80
CA LYS A 365 -21.76 23.46 -6.08
C LYS A 365 -21.96 24.89 -6.58
N ALA A 366 -20.87 25.62 -6.85
CA ALA A 366 -20.95 26.99 -7.40
C ALA A 366 -21.59 27.03 -8.79
N SER A 367 -21.41 25.99 -9.60
CA SER A 367 -22.03 25.84 -10.92
C SER A 367 -23.45 25.24 -10.88
N GLY A 368 -24.04 25.04 -9.70
CA GLY A 368 -25.39 24.45 -9.56
C GLY A 368 -25.46 22.94 -9.80
N HIS A 369 -24.33 22.24 -9.89
CA HIS A 369 -24.27 20.79 -10.07
C HIS A 369 -24.30 20.05 -8.73
N THR A 370 -24.89 18.86 -8.71
CA THR A 370 -24.82 17.94 -7.57
C THR A 370 -23.54 17.10 -7.64
N SER A 371 -22.80 17.01 -6.54
CA SER A 371 -21.57 16.21 -6.46
C SER A 371 -21.84 14.81 -5.92
N LEU A 372 -21.37 13.78 -6.62
CA LEU A 372 -21.31 12.39 -6.15
C LEU A 372 -19.85 11.96 -6.01
N VAL A 373 -19.48 11.41 -4.85
CA VAL A 373 -18.12 10.91 -4.59
C VAL A 373 -18.17 9.41 -4.37
N THR A 374 -17.40 8.66 -5.16
CA THR A 374 -17.26 7.20 -5.01
C THR A 374 -15.89 6.86 -4.46
N PHE A 375 -15.84 6.19 -3.31
CA PHE A 375 -14.60 5.72 -2.70
C PHE A 375 -14.36 4.26 -3.06
N LEU A 376 -13.20 3.98 -3.65
CA LEU A 376 -12.78 2.63 -4.05
C LEU A 376 -11.58 2.21 -3.18
N ASP A 377 -11.65 1.01 -2.59
CA ASP A 377 -10.55 0.41 -1.83
C ASP A 377 -10.21 -0.97 -2.41
N ILE A 378 -8.92 -1.22 -2.61
CA ILE A 378 -8.42 -2.48 -3.17
C ILE A 378 -8.04 -3.42 -2.03
N SER A 379 -8.75 -4.55 -1.93
CA SER A 379 -8.45 -5.57 -0.93
C SER A 379 -7.06 -6.17 -1.13
N GLY A 380 -6.18 -5.99 -0.13
CA GLY A 380 -4.86 -6.60 -0.12
C GLY A 380 -3.92 -6.11 -1.23
N ALA A 381 -4.00 -4.82 -1.61
CA ALA A 381 -3.30 -4.24 -2.76
C ALA A 381 -1.86 -4.75 -2.97
N TYR A 382 -0.98 -4.72 -1.95
CA TYR A 382 0.41 -5.19 -2.10
C TYR A 382 0.56 -6.69 -2.38
N ASN A 383 -0.35 -7.52 -1.86
CA ASN A 383 -0.31 -8.98 -2.02
C ASN A 383 -1.01 -9.44 -3.31
N SER A 384 -1.87 -8.59 -3.88
CA SER A 384 -2.67 -8.88 -5.08
C SER A 384 -2.01 -8.41 -6.38
N VAL A 385 -0.82 -7.79 -6.31
CA VAL A 385 -0.07 -7.37 -7.51
C VAL A 385 0.60 -8.58 -8.14
N ILE A 386 0.13 -8.95 -9.34
CA ILE A 386 0.88 -9.84 -10.23
C ILE A 386 1.94 -8.98 -10.92
N ILE A 387 3.20 -9.09 -10.48
CA ILE A 387 4.31 -8.39 -11.10
C ILE A 387 4.61 -9.07 -12.45
N LYS A 388 4.00 -8.58 -13.53
CA LYS A 388 4.48 -8.78 -14.89
C LYS A 388 5.29 -7.54 -15.27
N THR A 389 6.60 -7.59 -15.07
CA THR A 389 7.48 -6.52 -15.57
C THR A 389 7.51 -6.62 -17.10
N LEU A 390 6.79 -5.75 -17.78
CA LEU A 390 6.90 -5.55 -19.21
C LEU A 390 7.73 -4.28 -19.43
N TRP A 391 8.99 -4.44 -19.79
CA TRP A 391 9.76 -3.34 -20.36
C TRP A 391 9.37 -3.24 -21.84
N ILE A 392 8.83 -2.09 -22.26
CA ILE A 392 8.57 -1.81 -23.66
C ILE A 392 9.78 -1.01 -24.16
N PRO A 393 10.65 -1.57 -25.03
CA PRO A 393 11.68 -0.78 -25.69
C PRO A 393 11.02 0.36 -26.43
N ALA A 394 11.50 1.59 -26.24
CA ALA A 394 10.94 2.75 -26.94
C ALA A 394 11.12 2.67 -28.48
N HIS A 395 12.03 1.85 -29.01
CA HIS A 395 12.40 1.89 -30.44
C HIS A 395 12.75 0.54 -31.11
N VAL A 396 12.72 -0.60 -30.41
CA VAL A 396 13.14 -1.90 -30.99
C VAL A 396 11.94 -2.86 -31.03
N ASP A 397 11.77 -3.55 -32.16
CA ASP A 397 10.69 -4.51 -32.47
C ASP A 397 9.27 -3.94 -32.61
N VAL A 398 9.11 -2.61 -32.66
CA VAL A 398 7.87 -1.97 -33.12
C VAL A 398 7.97 -1.74 -34.63
N PRO A 399 7.14 -2.41 -35.47
CA PRO A 399 7.34 -2.45 -36.92
C PRO A 399 7.50 -1.08 -37.58
N LYS A 400 6.70 -0.08 -37.18
CA LYS A 400 6.76 1.28 -37.73
C LYS A 400 8.01 2.05 -37.29
N ASN A 401 8.47 1.88 -36.04
CA ASN A 401 9.66 2.56 -35.53
C ASN A 401 10.95 1.96 -36.12
N VAL A 402 11.01 0.64 -36.31
CA VAL A 402 12.14 -0.03 -36.97
C VAL A 402 12.27 0.44 -38.43
N VAL A 403 11.16 0.72 -39.11
CA VAL A 403 11.17 1.30 -40.46
C VAL A 403 11.66 2.74 -40.42
N CYS A 404 11.17 3.58 -39.51
CA CYS A 404 11.66 4.95 -39.34
C CYS A 404 13.15 5.02 -39.03
N ASP A 405 13.67 4.16 -38.14
CA ASP A 405 15.09 4.14 -37.78
C ASP A 405 15.96 3.63 -38.94
N LYS A 406 15.47 2.65 -39.71
CA LYS A 406 16.14 2.21 -40.95
C LYS A 406 16.19 3.32 -41.99
N LEU A 407 15.10 4.07 -42.16
CA LEU A 407 15.05 5.20 -43.08
C LEU A 407 15.94 6.37 -42.61
N ALA A 408 15.95 6.67 -41.31
CA ALA A 408 16.81 7.69 -40.73
C ALA A 408 18.30 7.34 -40.89
N ARG A 409 18.68 6.07 -40.66
CA ARG A 409 20.04 5.56 -40.87
C ARG A 409 20.43 5.58 -42.36
N PHE A 410 19.52 5.15 -43.24
CA PHE A 410 19.70 5.20 -44.70
C PHE A 410 19.90 6.63 -45.22
N CYS A 411 19.18 7.61 -44.65
CA CYS A 411 19.34 9.03 -44.98
C CYS A 411 20.63 9.64 -44.41
N ALA A 412 21.04 9.23 -43.21
CA ALA A 412 22.29 9.69 -42.59
C ALA A 412 23.54 9.21 -43.35
N GLU A 413 23.51 7.99 -43.90
CA GLU A 413 24.63 7.39 -44.65
C GLU A 413 24.80 7.95 -46.06
N ARG A 414 23.72 8.48 -46.69
CA ARG A 414 23.76 8.99 -48.08
C ARG A 414 24.03 10.48 -48.21
N GLY A 415 24.19 11.22 -47.12
CA GLY A 415 24.67 12.61 -47.13
C GLY A 415 23.80 13.64 -47.87
N THR A 416 22.69 13.24 -48.50
CA THR A 416 21.74 14.18 -49.10
C THR A 416 20.83 14.73 -48.02
N ARG A 417 21.13 15.96 -47.60
CA ARG A 417 20.15 16.85 -46.96
C ARG A 417 19.01 17.10 -47.96
N THR A 418 17.99 16.26 -47.92
CA THR A 418 16.71 16.65 -48.50
C THR A 418 16.11 17.67 -47.56
N ILE A 419 15.94 18.91 -48.04
CA ILE A 419 15.11 19.89 -47.35
C ILE A 419 13.69 19.32 -47.43
N LEU A 420 13.24 18.70 -46.33
CA LEU A 420 11.83 18.37 -46.18
C LEU A 420 11.07 19.70 -46.19
N PRO A 421 9.94 19.80 -46.91
CA PRO A 421 9.11 20.99 -46.83
C PRO A 421 8.78 21.23 -45.36
N SER A 422 9.23 22.38 -44.87
CA SER A 422 8.97 22.83 -43.50
C SER A 422 7.50 23.20 -43.43
N ALA A 423 6.63 22.23 -43.12
CA ALA A 423 5.32 22.56 -42.60
C ALA A 423 5.52 23.22 -41.23
N SER A 424 4.87 24.35 -41.01
CA SER A 424 4.82 24.97 -39.68
C SER A 424 4.20 24.01 -38.67
N ALA A 425 4.46 24.20 -37.36
CA ALA A 425 3.86 23.34 -36.33
C ALA A 425 2.32 23.35 -36.39
N GLU A 426 1.72 24.43 -36.89
CA GLU A 426 0.28 24.55 -37.12
C GLU A 426 -0.18 23.73 -38.33
N GLU A 427 0.57 23.73 -39.45
CA GLU A 427 0.25 22.91 -40.62
C GLU A 427 0.46 21.42 -40.34
N ALA A 428 1.55 21.05 -39.65
CA ALA A 428 1.77 19.67 -39.24
C ALA A 428 0.72 19.22 -38.21
N GLY A 429 0.31 20.13 -37.30
CA GLY A 429 -0.80 19.91 -36.38
C GLY A 429 -2.11 19.66 -37.13
N CYS A 430 -2.46 20.51 -38.09
CA CYS A 430 -3.66 20.34 -38.91
C CYS A 430 -3.64 19.04 -39.70
N ILE A 431 -2.51 18.67 -40.32
CA ILE A 431 -2.40 17.42 -41.07
C ILE A 431 -2.50 16.22 -40.13
N ILE A 432 -1.86 16.24 -38.96
CA ILE A 432 -1.96 15.16 -37.98
C ILE A 432 -3.39 15.05 -37.44
N ASP A 433 -4.04 16.18 -37.16
CA ASP A 433 -5.42 16.21 -36.70
C ASP A 433 -6.36 15.69 -37.79
N GLU A 434 -6.24 16.14 -39.05
CA GLU A 434 -7.00 15.60 -40.18
C GLU A 434 -6.74 14.11 -40.37
N THR A 435 -5.48 13.67 -40.36
CA THR A 435 -5.15 12.26 -40.60
C THR A 435 -5.64 11.38 -39.45
N SER A 436 -5.48 11.83 -38.21
CA SER A 436 -5.96 11.15 -37.01
C SER A 436 -7.49 11.13 -36.96
N GLU A 437 -8.16 12.21 -37.37
CA GLU A 437 -9.61 12.28 -37.45
C GLU A 437 -10.14 11.38 -38.56
N THR A 438 -9.45 11.32 -39.71
CA THR A 438 -9.78 10.40 -40.81
C THR A 438 -9.58 8.93 -40.39
N GLU A 439 -8.45 8.60 -39.77
CA GLU A 439 -8.18 7.25 -39.26
C GLU A 439 -9.16 6.85 -38.16
N HIS A 440 -9.44 7.76 -37.21
CA HIS A 440 -10.42 7.53 -36.15
C HIS A 440 -11.83 7.36 -36.71
N THR A 441 -12.21 8.16 -37.70
CA THR A 441 -13.50 8.07 -38.38
C THR A 441 -13.62 6.76 -39.14
N GLN A 442 -12.56 6.33 -39.82
CA GLN A 442 -12.52 5.07 -40.57
C GLN A 442 -12.54 3.84 -39.63
N GLU A 443 -11.84 3.90 -38.50
CA GLU A 443 -11.88 2.87 -37.47
C GLU A 443 -13.23 2.85 -36.73
N HIS A 444 -13.82 4.02 -36.48
CA HIS A 444 -15.17 4.18 -35.95
C HIS A 444 -16.22 3.58 -36.90
N HIS A 445 -16.18 3.90 -38.19
CA HIS A 445 -17.05 3.30 -39.22
C HIS A 445 -16.84 1.78 -39.32
N THR A 446 -15.62 1.30 -39.19
CA THR A 446 -15.33 -0.14 -39.20
C THR A 446 -15.89 -0.85 -37.96
N ARG A 447 -15.86 -0.20 -36.78
CA ARG A 447 -16.53 -0.69 -35.56
C ARG A 447 -18.05 -0.64 -35.67
N LEU A 448 -18.62 0.43 -36.23
CA LEU A 448 -20.07 0.58 -36.41
C LEU A 448 -20.68 -0.54 -37.26
N ARG A 449 -19.94 -1.02 -38.28
CA ARG A 449 -20.33 -2.18 -39.11
C ARG A 449 -20.48 -3.51 -38.35
N THR A 450 -19.91 -3.64 -37.15
CA THR A 450 -19.97 -4.87 -36.33
C THR A 450 -20.73 -4.68 -35.01
N VAL A 451 -20.76 -3.46 -34.46
CA VAL A 451 -21.48 -3.08 -33.25
C VAL A 451 -22.12 -1.71 -33.49
N GLY A 452 -23.45 -1.63 -33.55
CA GLY A 452 -24.18 -0.38 -33.74
C GLY A 452 -24.85 -0.20 -35.10
N GLY A 453 -24.77 -1.18 -36.00
CA GLY A 453 -25.42 -1.15 -37.33
C GLY A 453 -26.93 -0.86 -37.28
N TRP A 454 -27.64 -1.32 -36.23
CA TRP A 454 -29.05 -0.98 -35.99
C TRP A 454 -29.28 0.53 -35.85
N THR A 455 -28.45 1.21 -35.07
CA THR A 455 -28.54 2.66 -34.83
C THR A 455 -28.11 3.46 -36.06
N GLU A 456 -27.06 2.99 -36.74
CA GLU A 456 -26.55 3.60 -37.98
C GLU A 456 -27.58 3.53 -39.12
N GLU A 457 -28.27 2.39 -39.27
CA GLU A 457 -29.34 2.20 -40.23
C GLU A 457 -30.54 3.12 -39.96
N ILE A 458 -30.79 3.53 -38.71
CA ILE A 458 -31.90 4.43 -38.41
C ILE A 458 -31.51 5.89 -38.61
N LEU A 459 -30.42 6.33 -37.97
CA LEU A 459 -30.09 7.76 -37.88
C LEU A 459 -29.34 8.29 -39.11
N GLY A 460 -28.58 7.44 -39.81
CA GLY A 460 -27.63 7.89 -40.83
C GLY A 460 -26.57 8.85 -40.25
N LEU A 461 -25.44 9.02 -40.93
CA LEU A 461 -24.29 9.69 -40.33
C LEU A 461 -24.36 11.22 -40.23
N THR A 462 -25.45 11.93 -40.60
CA THR A 462 -25.29 13.40 -40.80
C THR A 462 -26.47 14.38 -40.74
N GLU A 463 -27.72 14.01 -40.41
CA GLU A 463 -28.85 14.96 -40.67
C GLU A 463 -29.59 15.59 -39.47
N LEU A 464 -29.35 15.16 -38.22
CA LEU A 464 -30.05 15.74 -37.06
C LEU A 464 -29.25 16.89 -36.43
N LYS A 465 -29.59 18.14 -36.76
CA LYS A 465 -29.01 19.35 -36.13
C LYS A 465 -29.47 19.56 -34.67
N GLU A 466 -30.59 18.97 -34.27
CA GLU A 466 -31.18 19.10 -32.94
C GLU A 466 -31.71 17.75 -32.45
N PRO A 467 -31.80 17.50 -31.12
CA PRO A 467 -32.31 16.24 -30.60
C PRO A 467 -33.77 16.00 -31.03
N TRP A 468 -34.07 14.79 -31.51
CA TRP A 468 -35.40 14.41 -32.02
C TRP A 468 -36.54 14.63 -30.99
N TYR A 469 -36.23 14.59 -29.69
CA TYR A 469 -37.23 14.78 -28.63
C TYR A 469 -37.51 16.26 -28.29
N ARG A 470 -36.89 17.23 -28.99
CA ARG A 470 -37.16 18.66 -28.79
C ARG A 470 -38.63 18.96 -29.09
N GLY A 471 -39.39 19.36 -28.06
CA GLY A 471 -40.83 19.65 -28.17
C GLY A 471 -41.77 18.48 -27.87
N VAL A 472 -41.24 17.27 -27.64
CA VAL A 472 -42.02 16.09 -27.26
C VAL A 472 -42.27 16.07 -25.75
N LYS A 473 -43.53 15.88 -25.32
CA LYS A 473 -43.90 15.77 -23.89
C LYS A 473 -43.95 14.31 -23.45
N GLY A 474 -43.20 13.96 -22.40
CA GLY A 474 -43.32 12.68 -21.69
C GLY A 474 -42.02 11.86 -21.67
N ASN A 475 -41.43 11.70 -20.48
CA ASN A 475 -40.15 11.00 -20.29
C ASN A 475 -40.20 9.50 -20.65
N LYS A 476 -41.36 8.84 -20.49
CA LYS A 476 -41.54 7.41 -20.82
C LYS A 476 -41.41 7.17 -22.33
N LEU A 477 -42.06 8.01 -23.13
CA LEU A 477 -41.99 8.00 -24.60
C LEU A 477 -40.55 8.20 -25.08
N ILE A 478 -39.87 9.23 -24.56
CA ILE A 478 -38.49 9.55 -24.92
C ILE A 478 -37.54 8.39 -24.57
N THR A 479 -37.71 7.80 -23.38
CA THR A 479 -36.85 6.68 -22.93
C THR A 479 -37.06 5.43 -23.77
N CYS A 480 -38.32 5.08 -24.08
CA CYS A 480 -38.65 3.90 -24.89
C CYS A 480 -38.08 4.02 -26.31
N ILE A 481 -38.29 5.17 -26.95
CA ILE A 481 -37.77 5.41 -28.30
C ILE A 481 -36.23 5.50 -28.30
N ASN A 482 -35.58 6.12 -27.32
CA ASN A 482 -34.11 6.11 -27.24
C ASN A 482 -33.54 4.69 -27.06
N ARG A 483 -34.22 3.83 -26.31
CA ARG A 483 -33.85 2.41 -26.18
C ARG A 483 -33.99 1.64 -27.49
N LEU A 484 -35.07 1.88 -28.22
CA LEU A 484 -35.24 1.36 -29.58
C LEU A 484 -34.16 1.87 -30.53
N LEU A 485 -33.89 3.18 -30.57
CA LEU A 485 -32.89 3.77 -31.47
C LEU A 485 -31.50 3.19 -31.24
N THR A 486 -31.15 2.90 -29.99
CA THR A 486 -29.83 2.38 -29.62
C THR A 486 -29.74 0.86 -29.67
N GLY A 487 -30.82 0.16 -30.06
CA GLY A 487 -30.87 -1.31 -30.11
C GLY A 487 -30.90 -1.99 -28.74
N HIS A 488 -31.06 -1.21 -27.66
CA HIS A 488 -31.09 -1.68 -26.28
C HIS A 488 -32.52 -1.97 -25.83
N GLY A 489 -33.03 -3.16 -26.17
CA GLY A 489 -34.24 -3.70 -25.53
C GLY A 489 -33.89 -4.70 -24.44
N ASN A 490 -34.71 -4.81 -23.39
CA ASN A 490 -34.67 -5.89 -22.39
C ASN A 490 -35.11 -7.26 -22.98
N THR A 491 -34.59 -7.58 -24.16
CA THR A 491 -34.91 -8.76 -24.95
C THR A 491 -34.42 -10.03 -24.26
N ARG A 492 -34.98 -11.18 -24.65
CA ARG A 492 -34.53 -12.47 -24.12
C ARG A 492 -33.05 -12.74 -24.42
N TYR A 493 -32.55 -12.30 -25.58
CA TYR A 493 -31.12 -12.37 -25.89
C TYR A 493 -30.27 -11.57 -24.88
N PHE A 494 -30.69 -10.37 -24.52
CA PHE A 494 -30.02 -9.57 -23.50
C PHE A 494 -30.05 -10.24 -22.13
N LYS A 495 -31.21 -10.77 -21.71
CA LYS A 495 -31.35 -11.50 -20.43
C LYS A 495 -30.48 -12.77 -20.38
N TYR A 496 -30.31 -13.46 -21.52
CA TYR A 496 -29.41 -14.60 -21.64
C TYR A 496 -27.94 -14.20 -21.43
N LEU A 497 -27.47 -13.11 -22.04
CA LEU A 497 -26.11 -12.59 -21.81
C LEU A 497 -25.87 -12.20 -20.35
N MET A 498 -26.91 -11.75 -19.66
CA MET A 498 -26.88 -11.42 -18.23
C MET A 498 -27.07 -12.63 -17.30
N GLY A 499 -27.26 -13.84 -17.86
CA GLY A 499 -27.47 -15.08 -17.10
C GLY A 499 -28.84 -15.19 -16.42
N ALA A 500 -29.79 -14.31 -16.76
CA ALA A 500 -31.15 -14.30 -16.21
C ALA A 500 -32.11 -15.23 -16.98
N GLU A 501 -31.78 -15.60 -18.22
CA GLU A 501 -32.52 -16.56 -19.03
C GLU A 501 -31.61 -17.71 -19.49
N GLN A 502 -32.14 -18.92 -19.64
CA GLN A 502 -31.36 -20.08 -20.07
C GLN A 502 -31.16 -20.20 -21.59
N SER A 503 -32.00 -19.53 -22.40
CA SER A 503 -31.93 -19.63 -23.87
C SER A 503 -32.12 -18.27 -24.54
N PRO A 504 -31.31 -17.93 -25.57
CA PRO A 504 -31.46 -16.70 -26.33
C PRO A 504 -32.52 -16.80 -27.45
N VAL A 505 -33.18 -17.95 -27.61
CA VAL A 505 -34.11 -18.22 -28.73
C VAL A 505 -35.47 -17.54 -28.50
N CYS A 506 -36.02 -16.91 -29.55
CA CYS A 506 -37.33 -16.30 -29.53
C CYS A 506 -38.46 -17.34 -29.40
N ASP A 507 -39.58 -16.97 -28.79
CA ASP A 507 -40.75 -17.85 -28.63
C ASP A 507 -41.37 -18.30 -29.97
N CYS A 508 -41.13 -17.57 -31.07
CA CYS A 508 -41.53 -17.99 -32.40
C CYS A 508 -40.70 -19.19 -32.93
N LYS A 509 -39.61 -19.55 -32.23
CA LYS A 509 -38.64 -20.62 -32.55
C LYS A 509 -37.89 -20.48 -33.88
N LYS A 510 -37.96 -19.33 -34.54
CA LYS A 510 -37.36 -19.09 -35.86
C LYS A 510 -36.06 -18.25 -35.85
N GLY A 511 -35.64 -17.75 -34.69
CA GLY A 511 -34.45 -16.92 -34.58
C GLY A 511 -34.03 -16.60 -33.15
N VAL A 512 -32.91 -15.90 -33.02
CA VAL A 512 -32.45 -15.32 -31.75
C VAL A 512 -33.36 -14.14 -31.40
N ALA A 513 -33.73 -14.01 -30.13
CA ALA A 513 -34.59 -12.93 -29.64
C ALA A 513 -33.84 -11.60 -29.52
N VAL A 514 -33.23 -11.15 -30.61
CA VAL A 514 -32.72 -9.78 -30.76
C VAL A 514 -33.85 -8.84 -31.20
N LEU A 515 -33.64 -7.53 -31.02
CA LEU A 515 -34.67 -6.53 -31.28
C LEU A 515 -35.13 -6.53 -32.74
N ASP A 516 -34.19 -6.66 -33.69
CA ASP A 516 -34.46 -6.73 -35.13
C ASP A 516 -35.39 -7.90 -35.49
N HIS A 517 -35.04 -9.11 -35.05
CA HIS A 517 -35.91 -10.27 -35.22
C HIS A 517 -37.30 -10.06 -34.58
N THR A 518 -37.36 -9.48 -33.37
CA THR A 518 -38.62 -9.27 -32.64
C THR A 518 -39.53 -8.28 -33.36
N LEU A 519 -38.98 -7.20 -33.92
CA LEU A 519 -39.73 -6.12 -34.55
C LEU A 519 -40.01 -6.35 -36.04
N ASN A 520 -39.10 -6.96 -36.79
CA ASN A 520 -39.22 -7.10 -38.25
C ASN A 520 -39.65 -8.49 -38.73
N GLU A 521 -39.22 -9.55 -38.04
CA GLU A 521 -39.33 -10.92 -38.56
C GLU A 521 -40.28 -11.82 -37.76
N CYS A 522 -40.52 -11.49 -36.49
CA CYS A 522 -41.23 -12.38 -35.57
C CYS A 522 -42.65 -12.66 -36.05
N SER A 523 -42.98 -13.94 -36.20
CA SER A 523 -44.29 -14.38 -36.69
C SER A 523 -45.41 -14.14 -35.68
N ARG A 524 -45.11 -13.93 -34.39
CA ARG A 524 -46.11 -13.65 -33.35
C ARG A 524 -46.77 -12.28 -33.50
N HIS A 525 -46.05 -11.33 -34.11
CA HIS A 525 -46.48 -9.93 -34.25
C HIS A 525 -46.73 -9.56 -35.73
N ALA A 526 -46.86 -10.56 -36.60
CA ALA A 526 -46.92 -10.36 -38.05
C ALA A 526 -48.14 -9.53 -38.48
N ASP A 527 -49.33 -9.86 -37.97
CA ASP A 527 -50.58 -9.19 -38.39
C ASP A 527 -50.61 -7.71 -37.99
N GLU A 528 -50.20 -7.39 -36.76
CA GLU A 528 -50.14 -6.01 -36.27
C GLU A 528 -49.01 -5.22 -36.94
N ARG A 529 -47.86 -5.86 -37.19
CA ARG A 529 -46.74 -5.26 -37.93
C ARG A 529 -47.15 -4.91 -39.36
N ILE A 530 -47.81 -5.84 -40.06
CA ILE A 530 -48.29 -5.60 -41.44
C ILE A 530 -49.29 -4.44 -41.46
N ARG A 531 -50.19 -4.34 -40.48
CA ARG A 531 -51.11 -3.18 -40.38
C ARG A 531 -50.35 -1.86 -40.18
N LEU A 532 -49.36 -1.84 -39.29
CA LEU A 532 -48.56 -0.65 -39.01
C LEU A 532 -47.72 -0.23 -40.23
N PHE A 533 -47.09 -1.20 -40.90
CA PHE A 533 -46.27 -0.98 -42.09
C PHE A 533 -47.11 -0.52 -43.28
N ASN A 534 -48.30 -1.09 -43.48
CA ASN A 534 -49.24 -0.65 -44.51
C ASN A 534 -49.81 0.76 -44.22
N LYS A 535 -50.04 1.13 -42.95
CA LYS A 535 -50.53 2.47 -42.57
C LYS A 535 -49.58 3.57 -43.06
N TYR A 536 -48.27 3.32 -42.99
CA TYR A 536 -47.23 4.30 -43.34
C TYR A 536 -46.51 4.01 -44.66
N ASN A 537 -46.90 2.94 -45.38
CA ASN A 537 -46.27 2.46 -46.61
C ASN A 537 -44.76 2.21 -46.47
N ILE A 538 -44.39 1.46 -45.42
CA ILE A 538 -43.00 1.19 -45.01
C ILE A 538 -42.73 -0.31 -44.97
N THR A 539 -41.47 -0.72 -45.13
CA THR A 539 -41.11 -2.14 -45.23
C THR A 539 -40.47 -2.73 -43.97
N ASN A 540 -39.88 -1.90 -43.11
CA ASN A 540 -39.22 -2.34 -41.88
C ASN A 540 -39.30 -1.27 -40.77
N PHE A 541 -38.98 -1.66 -39.54
CA PHE A 541 -39.10 -0.80 -38.36
C PHE A 541 -38.03 0.30 -38.32
N GLN A 542 -36.86 0.09 -38.93
CA GLN A 542 -35.79 1.09 -39.00
C GLN A 542 -36.21 2.29 -39.86
N GLU A 543 -36.85 2.02 -40.99
CA GLU A 543 -37.44 3.03 -41.87
C GLU A 543 -38.60 3.75 -41.17
N LEU A 544 -39.43 3.03 -40.40
CA LEU A 544 -40.50 3.61 -39.59
C LEU A 544 -39.95 4.58 -38.52
N LEU A 545 -38.90 4.19 -37.80
CA LEU A 545 -38.23 5.04 -36.80
C LEU A 545 -37.56 6.25 -37.44
N ARG A 546 -36.92 6.07 -38.60
CA ARG A 546 -36.28 7.17 -39.35
C ARG A 546 -37.31 8.21 -39.80
N THR A 547 -38.44 7.78 -40.35
CA THR A 547 -39.53 8.68 -40.77
C THR A 547 -40.18 9.38 -39.57
N ALA A 548 -40.18 8.76 -38.38
CA ALA A 548 -40.70 9.40 -37.18
C ALA A 548 -39.81 10.54 -36.64
N ILE A 549 -38.50 10.51 -36.90
CA ILE A 549 -37.50 11.39 -36.26
C ILE A 549 -36.84 12.40 -37.20
N SER A 550 -37.10 12.36 -38.52
CA SER A 550 -36.46 13.26 -39.50
C SER A 550 -37.46 13.94 -40.44
N PRO A 551 -37.30 15.25 -40.78
CA PRO A 551 -36.54 16.31 -40.10
C PRO A 551 -37.35 17.02 -39.00
N VAL A 552 -38.66 16.76 -38.91
CA VAL A 552 -39.55 17.20 -37.84
C VAL A 552 -40.19 15.97 -37.22
N THR A 553 -40.10 15.85 -35.90
CA THR A 553 -40.58 14.67 -35.17
C THR A 553 -42.08 14.48 -35.32
N ASN A 554 -42.47 13.34 -35.91
CA ASN A 554 -43.88 12.99 -36.07
C ASN A 554 -44.37 12.22 -34.83
N THR A 555 -45.08 12.93 -33.95
CA THR A 555 -45.58 12.37 -32.69
C THR A 555 -46.65 11.30 -32.88
N GLU A 556 -47.38 11.28 -34.01
CA GLU A 556 -48.39 10.25 -34.29
C GLU A 556 -47.70 8.90 -34.54
N ILE A 557 -46.66 8.87 -35.38
CA ILE A 557 -45.90 7.66 -35.67
C ILE A 557 -45.25 7.11 -34.39
N LEU A 558 -44.69 7.99 -33.54
CA LEU A 558 -44.09 7.59 -32.27
C LEU A 558 -45.11 6.98 -31.30
N GLN A 559 -46.34 7.49 -31.27
CA GLN A 559 -47.41 6.93 -30.44
C GLN A 559 -47.86 5.56 -30.96
N ASP A 560 -47.99 5.39 -32.27
CA ASP A 560 -48.34 4.10 -32.89
C ASP A 560 -47.25 3.04 -32.67
N ILE A 561 -45.98 3.42 -32.70
CA ILE A 561 -44.85 2.55 -32.35
C ILE A 561 -44.97 2.06 -30.90
N ILE A 562 -45.27 2.95 -29.96
CA ILE A 562 -45.47 2.56 -28.55
C ILE A 562 -46.70 1.69 -28.38
N GLN A 563 -47.80 2.01 -29.06
CA GLN A 563 -49.00 1.20 -28.99
C GLN A 563 -48.75 -0.21 -29.51
N PHE A 564 -47.98 -0.36 -30.59
CA PHE A 564 -47.54 -1.66 -31.10
C PHE A 564 -46.72 -2.42 -30.06
N ILE A 565 -45.76 -1.76 -29.40
CA ILE A 565 -44.92 -2.37 -28.35
C ILE A 565 -45.76 -2.82 -27.16
N GLU A 566 -46.66 -1.97 -26.68
CA GLU A 566 -47.50 -2.24 -25.51
C GLU A 566 -48.53 -3.35 -25.80
N ASN A 567 -49.16 -3.35 -26.97
CA ASN A 567 -50.10 -4.40 -27.39
C ASN A 567 -49.43 -5.77 -27.52
N ASN A 568 -48.19 -5.79 -28.02
CA ASN A 568 -47.43 -7.02 -28.24
C ASN A 568 -46.57 -7.45 -27.03
N GLN A 569 -46.63 -6.71 -25.92
CA GLN A 569 -45.84 -6.96 -24.71
C GLN A 569 -44.33 -7.08 -24.98
N ILE A 570 -43.81 -6.25 -25.89
CA ILE A 570 -42.39 -6.26 -26.25
C ILE A 570 -41.59 -5.54 -25.15
N GLU A 571 -40.71 -6.27 -24.47
CA GLU A 571 -39.91 -5.71 -23.36
C GLU A 571 -38.74 -4.86 -23.88
N ILE A 572 -38.81 -3.54 -23.64
CA ILE A 572 -37.80 -2.54 -24.07
C ILE A 572 -37.11 -1.87 -22.89
#